data_AF-A0A379V1A6-F1
#
_entry.id   AF-A0A379V1A6-F1
#
_cell.length_a   1.000
_cell.length_b   1.000
_cell.length_c   1.000
_cell.angle_alpha   90.00
_cell.angle_beta   90.00
_cell.angle_gamma   90.00
#
_symmetry.space_group_name_H-M   'P 1'
#
loop_
_entity.id
_entity.type
_entity.pdbx_description
1 polymer ?
#
loop_
_entity_poly.entity_id
_entity_poly.type
_entity_poly.pdbx_seq_one_letter_code
_entity_poly.pdbx_strand_id
1 'polypeptide(L)'
;MDKRHEKLRIPYRKEGESLDYESDAKVEALQEINGELIRVGNVDIRETTQSTLVLENPKIRIQTNIGDTLKLRSQQDLSSFIRRRHAVTRILNAESAIPSLINYFEPLTCPHPQYLQPEPNDSDLDAYNRYDKDGELSFSLNRQQRDAFSKLWSYGPLSLLQGPPGTGKTSFIASFIHYALSQGAQSILLASQSHEAVNNAAEKVIELCQHSNLPLDVVRFGAEGMVSEKLHPYHSSSILQNYRDLFRSEMRVRISAMNRNLGLPNKFVERWFDIEYQLKRLNREIERLTTKLNKNEISEANNNPLIARINQRLERFKKIASEKFGYAGEGTPEEVINQLSRETMNQFGVTSLDAVSRLEQVIAMSQEWVDRLGTLRGNFEEFLAKTRSLVCGTCVGLGRSQFGVAKNRYDWVIVDEAARATPGELAIAIQSGRRVLLVGDHRQLPPLYPEPVVRKISIELNYSDRAVLTRSDLNVLSNQIMVNKSEQHYVLNIEWPHQ
;
A
#
# COMPACT_ATOMS: atom_id res chain seq x y z
N MET A 1 -11.54 -30.66 -24.98
CA MET A 1 -10.18 -30.95 -25.48
C MET A 1 -9.20 -30.11 -24.67
N ASP A 2 -8.42 -30.79 -23.85
CA ASP A 2 -7.44 -30.22 -22.91
C ASP A 2 -6.28 -29.60 -23.69
N LYS A 3 -6.10 -28.28 -23.65
CA LYS A 3 -4.85 -27.64 -24.09
C LYS A 3 -3.79 -27.97 -23.04
N ARG A 4 -3.16 -29.14 -23.17
CA ARG A 4 -1.90 -29.45 -22.46
C ARG A 4 -0.98 -28.26 -22.66
N HIS A 5 -0.60 -27.59 -21.57
CA HIS A 5 0.35 -26.50 -21.59
C HIS A 5 1.67 -27.07 -22.13
N GLU A 6 2.05 -26.73 -23.37
CA GLU A 6 3.33 -27.15 -23.92
C GLU A 6 4.43 -26.57 -23.03
N LYS A 7 5.13 -27.45 -22.32
CA LYS A 7 6.29 -27.11 -21.51
C LYS A 7 7.55 -27.39 -22.31
N LEU A 8 8.39 -26.38 -22.50
CA LEU A 8 9.68 -26.51 -23.15
C LEU A 8 10.77 -26.65 -22.08
N ARG A 9 11.58 -27.70 -22.17
CA ARG A 9 12.70 -27.93 -21.25
C ARG A 9 14.01 -27.60 -21.95
N ILE A 10 14.74 -26.63 -21.41
CA ILE A 10 15.96 -26.09 -22.00
C ILE A 10 17.13 -26.39 -21.05
N PRO A 11 18.10 -27.22 -21.47
CA PRO A 11 19.34 -27.36 -20.70
C PRO A 11 20.10 -26.04 -20.74
N TYR A 12 20.57 -25.56 -19.58
CA TYR A 12 21.28 -24.29 -19.50
C TYR A 12 22.50 -24.39 -18.59
N ARG A 13 23.45 -23.48 -18.81
CA ARG A 13 24.54 -23.20 -17.85
C ARG A 13 24.24 -21.84 -17.24
N LYS A 14 24.29 -21.78 -15.92
CA LYS A 14 23.98 -20.59 -15.15
C LYS A 14 25.18 -19.62 -15.17
N GLU A 15 24.93 -18.38 -15.60
CA GLU A 15 25.82 -17.25 -15.36
C GLU A 15 25.09 -16.23 -14.47
N GLY A 16 25.53 -16.07 -13.21
CA GLY A 16 24.95 -15.10 -12.27
C GLY A 16 24.36 -15.69 -10.97
N GLU A 17 23.46 -14.92 -10.34
CA GLU A 17 22.83 -15.20 -9.03
C GLU A 17 21.94 -16.45 -9.02
N SER A 18 21.80 -17.11 -7.87
CA SER A 18 20.94 -18.30 -7.68
C SER A 18 19.50 -18.06 -8.10
N LEU A 19 18.89 -19.12 -8.64
CA LEU A 19 17.47 -19.17 -8.98
C LEU A 19 16.66 -19.38 -7.69
N ASP A 20 16.81 -18.47 -6.73
CA ASP A 20 16.11 -18.50 -5.44
C ASP A 20 14.81 -17.72 -5.54
N TYR A 21 13.98 -18.05 -6.53
CA TYR A 21 12.64 -17.51 -6.63
C TYR A 21 11.68 -18.33 -5.75
N GLU A 22 10.76 -17.65 -5.06
CA GLU A 22 9.68 -18.32 -4.33
C GLU A 22 8.85 -19.20 -5.28
N SER A 23 8.34 -20.33 -4.79
CA SER A 23 7.66 -21.35 -5.61
C SER A 23 6.37 -20.89 -6.31
N ASP A 24 5.84 -19.73 -5.94
CA ASP A 24 4.67 -19.05 -6.51
C ASP A 24 5.04 -17.79 -7.31
N ALA A 25 6.32 -17.44 -7.40
CA ALA A 25 6.78 -16.29 -8.14
C ALA A 25 6.48 -16.45 -9.63
N LYS A 26 5.93 -15.40 -10.24
CA LYS A 26 5.71 -15.35 -11.69
C LYS A 26 6.97 -14.83 -12.35
N VAL A 27 7.74 -15.72 -12.95
CA VAL A 27 9.00 -15.39 -13.64
C VAL A 27 8.80 -15.53 -15.15
N GLU A 28 9.32 -14.57 -15.91
CA GLU A 28 9.36 -14.61 -17.36
C GLU A 28 10.80 -14.81 -17.84
N ALA A 29 10.95 -15.55 -18.94
CA ALA A 29 12.21 -15.66 -19.66
C ALA A 29 12.22 -14.69 -20.84
N LEU A 30 13.36 -14.02 -21.03
CA LEU A 30 13.59 -12.99 -22.03
C LEU A 30 14.84 -13.37 -22.85
N GLN A 31 14.77 -13.21 -24.17
CA GLN A 31 15.91 -13.35 -25.07
C GLN A 31 16.28 -11.97 -25.60
N GLU A 32 17.56 -11.65 -25.65
CA GLU A 32 18.06 -10.41 -26.24
C GLU A 32 18.26 -10.60 -27.75
N ILE A 33 17.49 -9.87 -28.56
CA ILE A 33 17.57 -9.91 -30.02
C ILE A 33 17.74 -8.47 -30.51
N ASN A 34 18.83 -8.18 -31.20
CA ASN A 34 19.18 -6.83 -31.69
C ASN A 34 19.16 -5.74 -30.58
N GLY A 35 19.54 -6.10 -29.35
CA GLY A 35 19.54 -5.19 -28.20
C GLY A 35 18.18 -5.01 -27.51
N GLU A 36 17.11 -5.62 -28.01
CA GLU A 36 15.79 -5.62 -27.36
C GLU A 36 15.51 -6.93 -26.62
N LEU A 37 14.90 -6.82 -25.43
CA LEU A 37 14.50 -8.00 -24.63
C LEU A 37 13.11 -8.45 -25.02
N ILE A 38 13.03 -9.60 -25.70
CA ILE A 38 11.79 -10.20 -26.17
C ILE A 38 11.38 -11.34 -25.24
N ARG A 39 10.14 -11.28 -24.75
CA ARG A 39 9.57 -12.33 -23.88
C ARG A 39 9.36 -13.62 -24.65
N VAL A 40 10.00 -14.69 -24.20
CA VAL A 40 9.96 -16.03 -24.80
C VAL A 40 8.96 -16.96 -24.11
N GLY A 41 8.75 -16.86 -22.80
CA GLY A 41 7.80 -17.70 -22.06
C GLY A 41 7.74 -17.36 -20.57
N ASN A 42 6.92 -18.10 -19.81
CA ASN A 42 6.94 -18.07 -18.34
C ASN A 42 7.84 -19.20 -17.83
N VAL A 43 8.59 -18.98 -16.75
CA VAL A 43 9.36 -20.02 -16.10
C VAL A 43 8.46 -20.77 -15.11
N ASP A 44 8.44 -22.09 -15.22
CA ASP A 44 7.89 -22.96 -14.18
C ASP A 44 8.98 -23.24 -13.15
N ILE A 45 8.92 -22.52 -12.03
CA ILE A 45 9.91 -22.61 -10.95
C ILE A 45 9.89 -23.99 -10.29
N ARG A 46 8.74 -24.68 -10.25
CA ARG A 46 8.61 -25.97 -9.56
C ARG A 46 9.31 -27.10 -10.32
N GLU A 47 9.31 -27.02 -11.65
CA GLU A 47 9.97 -28.00 -12.51
C GLU A 47 11.37 -27.57 -12.97
N THR A 48 11.74 -26.29 -12.80
CA THR A 48 13.08 -25.79 -13.11
C THR A 48 14.11 -26.27 -12.09
N THR A 49 15.24 -26.77 -12.58
CA THR A 49 16.36 -27.27 -11.77
C THR A 49 17.63 -26.46 -12.04
N GLN A 50 18.74 -26.80 -11.36
CA GLN A 50 20.04 -26.15 -11.58
C GLN A 50 20.63 -26.37 -12.99
N SER A 51 20.13 -27.34 -13.75
CA SER A 51 20.62 -27.68 -15.10
C SER A 51 19.56 -27.59 -16.19
N THR A 52 18.28 -27.53 -15.84
CA THR A 52 17.17 -27.52 -16.79
C THR A 52 16.19 -26.40 -16.46
N LEU A 53 15.98 -25.48 -17.39
CA LEU A 53 14.98 -24.42 -17.34
C LEU A 53 13.69 -24.93 -17.97
N VAL A 54 12.55 -24.78 -17.27
CA VAL A 54 11.25 -25.19 -17.80
C VAL A 54 10.41 -23.96 -18.12
N LEU A 55 10.00 -23.83 -19.38
CA LEU A 55 9.17 -22.74 -19.87
C LEU A 55 7.75 -23.21 -20.17
N GLU A 56 6.76 -22.52 -19.59
CA GLU A 56 5.34 -22.65 -19.93
C GLU A 56 4.93 -21.63 -20.99
N ASN A 57 4.05 -22.08 -21.90
CA ASN A 57 3.50 -21.29 -23.00
C ASN A 57 4.61 -20.60 -23.83
N PRO A 58 5.59 -21.36 -24.35
CA PRO A 58 6.63 -20.80 -25.21
C PRO A 58 5.99 -20.15 -26.44
N LYS A 59 6.41 -18.92 -26.77
CA LYS A 59 5.97 -18.31 -28.03
C LYS A 59 6.56 -19.09 -29.21
N ILE A 60 5.77 -19.30 -30.26
CA ILE A 60 6.08 -20.15 -31.44
C ILE A 60 7.39 -19.76 -32.17
N ARG A 61 7.96 -18.58 -31.89
CA ARG A 61 9.18 -18.04 -32.51
C ARG A 61 10.48 -18.26 -31.74
N ILE A 62 10.48 -19.08 -30.68
CA ILE A 62 11.72 -19.39 -29.94
C ILE A 62 12.64 -20.25 -30.84
N GLN A 63 13.56 -19.59 -31.54
CA GLN A 63 14.78 -20.21 -32.05
C GLN A 63 15.87 -19.93 -31.02
N THR A 64 15.86 -20.67 -29.90
CA THR A 64 17.03 -20.68 -29.00
C THR A 64 18.07 -21.60 -29.60
N ASN A 65 19.16 -21.02 -30.10
CA ASN A 65 20.32 -21.76 -30.54
C ASN A 65 21.25 -22.05 -29.35
N ILE A 66 22.10 -23.06 -29.49
CA ILE A 66 23.16 -23.34 -28.50
C ILE A 66 24.07 -22.11 -28.44
N GLY A 67 24.17 -21.49 -27.26
CA GLY A 67 24.93 -20.25 -27.02
C GLY A 67 24.06 -19.03 -26.72
N ASP A 68 22.75 -19.09 -26.95
CA ASP A 68 21.85 -17.99 -26.63
C ASP A 68 21.71 -17.78 -25.12
N THR A 69 21.71 -16.52 -24.69
CA THR A 69 21.55 -16.14 -23.28
C THR A 69 20.10 -15.76 -23.00
N LEU A 70 19.47 -16.48 -22.06
CA LEU A 70 18.14 -16.15 -21.56
C LEU A 70 18.24 -15.40 -20.23
N LYS A 71 17.61 -14.23 -20.15
CA LYS A 71 17.48 -13.46 -18.92
C LYS A 71 16.17 -13.81 -18.23
N LEU A 72 16.24 -14.12 -16.95
CA LEU A 72 15.08 -14.41 -16.13
C LEU A 72 14.70 -13.17 -15.33
N ARG A 73 13.41 -12.83 -15.30
CA ARG A 73 12.91 -11.66 -14.61
C ARG A 73 11.61 -11.99 -13.90
N SER A 74 11.50 -11.68 -12.60
CA SER A 74 10.22 -11.80 -11.91
C SER A 74 9.28 -10.64 -12.29
N GLN A 75 7.97 -10.87 -12.27
CA GLN A 75 6.98 -9.80 -12.41
C GLN A 75 7.11 -8.75 -11.30
N GLN A 76 7.57 -9.15 -10.12
CA GLN A 76 7.80 -8.23 -9.00
C GLN A 76 8.96 -7.28 -9.31
N ASP A 77 10.07 -7.78 -9.86
CA ASP A 77 11.24 -6.98 -10.24
C ASP A 77 10.91 -6.00 -11.37
N LEU A 78 10.19 -6.48 -12.40
CA LEU A 78 9.72 -5.60 -13.47
C LEU A 78 8.82 -4.50 -12.91
N SER A 79 7.87 -4.87 -12.04
CA SER A 79 6.97 -3.89 -11.43
C SER A 79 7.72 -2.90 -10.54
N SER A 80 8.73 -3.35 -9.80
CA SER A 80 9.61 -2.49 -9.00
C SER A 80 10.40 -1.53 -9.89
N PHE A 81 11.03 -2.05 -10.96
CA PHE A 81 11.76 -1.25 -11.94
C PHE A 81 10.89 -0.18 -12.59
N ILE A 82 9.68 -0.53 -13.06
CA ILE A 82 8.74 0.43 -13.67
C ILE A 82 8.39 1.55 -12.67
N ARG A 83 8.13 1.20 -11.41
CA ARG A 83 7.81 2.17 -10.35
C ARG A 83 8.97 3.14 -10.09
N ARG A 84 10.19 2.62 -9.96
CA ARG A 84 11.40 3.43 -9.76
C ARG A 84 11.67 4.33 -10.96
N ARG A 85 11.62 3.78 -12.18
CA ARG A 85 11.82 4.55 -13.42
C ARG A 85 10.83 5.69 -13.54
N HIS A 86 9.54 5.42 -13.29
CA HIS A 86 8.50 6.44 -13.33
C HIS A 86 8.76 7.57 -12.32
N ALA A 87 9.13 7.24 -11.09
CA ALA A 87 9.46 8.24 -10.06
C ALA A 87 10.66 9.12 -10.48
N VAL A 88 11.72 8.49 -10.99
CA VAL A 88 12.90 9.21 -11.49
C VAL A 88 12.53 10.13 -12.66
N THR A 89 11.80 9.63 -13.66
CA THR A 89 11.34 10.45 -14.80
C THR A 89 10.56 11.67 -14.35
N ARG A 90 9.67 11.53 -13.35
CA ARG A 90 8.92 12.66 -12.80
C ARG A 90 9.80 13.71 -12.13
N ILE A 91 10.80 13.28 -11.36
CA ILE A 91 11.77 14.21 -10.75
C ILE A 91 12.54 14.96 -11.84
N LEU A 92 13.03 14.24 -12.86
CA LEU A 92 13.79 14.84 -13.97
C LEU A 92 12.96 15.81 -14.82
N ASN A 93 11.65 15.54 -14.98
CA ASN A 93 10.72 16.43 -15.67
C ASN A 93 10.19 17.58 -14.80
N ALA A 94 10.73 17.78 -13.58
CA ALA A 94 10.25 18.77 -12.62
C ALA A 94 8.77 18.60 -12.20
N GLU A 95 8.23 17.38 -12.28
CA GLU A 95 6.84 17.03 -11.91
C GLU A 95 6.70 16.57 -10.44
N SER A 96 7.80 16.60 -9.69
CA SER A 96 7.80 16.30 -8.26
C SER A 96 7.29 17.48 -7.41
N ALA A 97 6.98 17.22 -6.14
CA ALA A 97 6.45 18.24 -5.24
C ALA A 97 7.40 19.42 -5.04
N ILE A 98 8.71 19.18 -5.07
CA ILE A 98 9.79 20.17 -5.13
C ILE A 98 10.33 20.16 -6.58
N PRO A 99 9.93 21.08 -7.47
CA PRO A 99 10.29 21.00 -8.89
C PRO A 99 11.80 20.91 -9.16
N SER A 100 12.62 21.59 -8.34
CA SER A 100 14.08 21.60 -8.42
C SER A 100 14.76 20.53 -7.55
N LEU A 101 14.06 19.45 -7.19
CA LEU A 101 14.58 18.43 -6.25
C LEU A 101 15.92 17.86 -6.68
N ILE A 102 16.12 17.64 -7.99
CA ILE A 102 17.36 17.09 -8.53
C ILE A 102 18.58 17.99 -8.24
N ASN A 103 18.40 19.31 -8.20
CA ASN A 103 19.49 20.25 -7.97
C ASN A 103 20.13 20.05 -6.59
N TYR A 104 19.38 19.60 -5.59
CA TYR A 104 19.93 19.34 -4.25
C TYR A 104 20.90 18.16 -4.22
N PHE A 105 20.85 17.26 -5.21
CA PHE A 105 21.77 16.12 -5.33
C PHE A 105 22.96 16.44 -6.24
N GLU A 106 23.00 17.62 -6.86
CA GLU A 106 24.05 18.04 -7.78
C GLU A 106 25.01 19.02 -7.08
N PRO A 107 26.29 18.66 -6.85
CA PRO A 107 27.21 19.50 -6.07
C PRO A 107 27.34 20.94 -6.58
N LEU A 108 27.27 21.13 -7.89
CA LEU A 108 27.48 22.42 -8.55
C LEU A 108 26.24 23.32 -8.56
N THR A 109 25.04 22.75 -8.39
CA THR A 109 23.77 23.49 -8.48
C THR A 109 22.92 23.37 -7.22
N CYS A 110 23.48 22.80 -6.16
CA CYS A 110 22.81 22.63 -4.88
C CYS A 110 22.36 23.99 -4.31
N PRO A 111 21.06 24.19 -4.05
CA PRO A 111 20.57 25.42 -3.43
C PRO A 111 20.98 25.54 -1.95
N HIS A 112 21.05 26.77 -1.44
CA HIS A 112 21.22 27.01 0.00
C HIS A 112 19.94 26.65 0.80
N PRO A 113 20.08 26.16 2.05
CA PRO A 113 18.95 25.88 2.92
C PRO A 113 18.07 27.11 3.13
N GLN A 114 16.76 26.92 2.95
CA GLN A 114 15.78 27.97 3.17
C GLN A 114 15.26 27.87 4.60
N TYR A 115 15.17 29.00 5.30
CA TYR A 115 14.47 29.09 6.57
C TYR A 115 12.96 29.08 6.32
N LEU A 116 12.26 28.12 6.91
CA LEU A 116 10.85 27.82 6.66
C LEU A 116 9.96 28.12 7.86
N GLN A 117 10.48 27.94 9.09
CA GLN A 117 9.69 28.05 10.32
C GLN A 117 10.59 28.23 11.55
N PRO A 118 10.07 28.76 12.68
CA PRO A 118 10.85 28.97 13.90
C PRO A 118 11.28 27.67 14.56
N GLU A 119 12.41 27.75 15.27
CA GLU A 119 12.95 26.66 16.08
C GLU A 119 11.96 26.26 17.20
N PRO A 120 11.87 24.97 17.53
CA PRO A 120 11.16 24.52 18.73
C PRO A 120 11.88 25.03 19.98
N ASN A 121 11.11 25.36 21.02
CA ASN A 121 11.69 25.73 22.31
C ASN A 121 12.09 24.49 23.10
N ASP A 122 12.95 24.64 24.12
CA ASP A 122 13.38 23.51 24.96
C ASP A 122 12.20 22.76 25.61
N SER A 123 11.17 23.51 26.04
CA SER A 123 9.95 22.92 26.60
C SER A 123 9.20 22.04 25.59
N ASP A 124 9.26 22.35 24.29
CA ASP A 124 8.63 21.53 23.25
C ASP A 124 9.37 20.21 23.11
N LEU A 125 10.70 20.24 23.22
CA LEU A 125 11.56 19.06 23.11
C LEU A 125 11.56 18.21 24.39
N ASP A 126 11.36 18.85 25.56
CA ASP A 126 11.20 18.18 26.85
C ASP A 126 9.95 17.29 26.92
N ALA A 127 8.92 17.59 26.12
CA ALA A 127 7.71 16.78 26.02
C ALA A 127 7.98 15.34 25.53
N TYR A 128 9.16 15.08 24.95
CA TYR A 128 9.57 13.75 24.48
C TYR A 128 10.39 12.95 25.49
N ASN A 129 10.65 13.52 26.67
CA ASN A 129 11.29 12.79 27.75
C ASN A 129 10.38 11.65 28.22
N ARG A 130 10.89 10.42 28.23
CA ARG A 130 10.19 9.24 28.75
C ARG A 130 10.77 8.85 30.09
N TYR A 131 9.90 8.45 31.00
CA TYR A 131 10.25 7.94 32.32
C TYR A 131 9.82 6.48 32.43
N ASP A 132 10.59 5.66 33.14
CA ASP A 132 10.22 4.28 33.41
C ASP A 132 9.19 4.17 34.56
N LYS A 133 8.90 2.93 34.99
CA LYS A 133 7.91 2.67 36.04
C LYS A 133 8.34 3.19 37.41
N ASP A 134 9.63 3.36 37.62
CA ASP A 134 10.22 3.85 38.87
C ASP A 134 10.40 5.39 38.84
N GLY A 135 10.02 6.03 37.74
CA GLY A 135 10.09 7.48 37.55
C GLY A 135 11.46 7.96 37.08
N GLU A 136 12.38 7.05 36.72
CA GLU A 136 13.69 7.41 36.18
C GLU A 136 13.60 7.71 34.68
N LEU A 137 14.42 8.67 34.21
CA LEU A 137 14.44 9.09 32.81
C LEU A 137 14.97 7.96 31.91
N SER A 138 14.07 7.30 31.19
CA SER A 138 14.39 6.19 30.28
C SER A 138 14.77 6.63 28.87
N PHE A 139 14.29 7.80 28.43
CA PHE A 139 14.67 8.39 27.14
C PHE A 139 14.59 9.91 27.21
N SER A 140 15.58 10.60 26.64
CA SER A 140 15.53 12.03 26.36
C SER A 140 16.32 12.33 25.10
N LEU A 141 15.95 13.40 24.40
CA LEU A 141 16.77 13.92 23.32
C LEU A 141 18.01 14.58 23.93
N ASN A 142 19.18 14.04 23.60
CA ASN A 142 20.45 14.65 24.00
C ASN A 142 20.64 16.01 23.30
N ARG A 143 21.60 16.82 23.76
CA ARG A 143 21.85 18.16 23.20
C ARG A 143 22.02 18.17 21.68
N GLN A 144 22.74 17.19 21.12
CA GLN A 144 22.97 17.13 19.68
C GLN A 144 21.71 16.69 18.91
N GLN A 145 20.89 15.82 19.50
CA GLN A 145 19.59 15.46 18.96
C GLN A 145 18.66 16.68 18.98
N ARG A 146 18.70 17.52 20.02
CA ARG A 146 17.94 18.78 20.08
C ARG A 146 18.40 19.78 19.03
N ASP A 147 19.70 20.01 18.93
CA ASP A 147 20.29 20.87 17.89
C ASP A 147 19.95 20.36 16.48
N ALA A 148 19.97 19.04 16.28
CA ALA A 148 19.52 18.40 15.04
C ALA A 148 18.06 18.71 14.77
N PHE A 149 17.21 18.49 15.76
CA PHE A 149 15.78 18.71 15.67
C PHE A 149 15.47 20.15 15.25
N SER A 150 16.06 21.15 15.93
CA SER A 150 15.82 22.56 15.65
C SER A 150 16.22 22.94 14.23
N LYS A 151 17.36 22.44 13.75
CA LYS A 151 17.82 22.69 12.37
C LYS A 151 16.91 22.02 11.33
N LEU A 152 16.64 20.72 11.49
CA LEU A 152 15.79 19.95 10.57
C LEU A 152 14.37 20.51 10.50
N TRP A 153 13.86 21.01 11.63
CA TRP A 153 12.57 21.66 11.70
C TRP A 153 12.58 23.03 11.02
N SER A 154 13.60 23.85 11.25
CA SER A 154 13.56 25.25 10.81
C SER A 154 13.91 25.45 9.35
N TYR A 155 14.66 24.52 8.75
CA TYR A 155 15.16 24.65 7.38
C TYR A 155 14.70 23.52 6.46
N GLY A 156 14.85 23.74 5.15
CA GLY A 156 14.57 22.73 4.14
C GLY A 156 14.76 23.26 2.72
N PRO A 157 14.06 22.69 1.72
CA PRO A 157 13.05 21.64 1.82
C PRO A 157 13.61 20.22 1.90
N LEU A 158 14.91 20.00 1.62
CA LEU A 158 15.59 18.70 1.78
C LEU A 158 16.53 18.75 2.97
N SER A 159 16.41 17.78 3.87
CA SER A 159 17.24 17.67 5.08
C SER A 159 17.77 16.26 5.27
N LEU A 160 18.92 16.15 5.94
CA LEU A 160 19.61 14.90 6.20
C LEU A 160 19.91 14.73 7.70
N LEU A 161 19.50 13.60 8.26
CA LEU A 161 19.92 13.16 9.59
C LEU A 161 20.81 11.93 9.49
N GLN A 162 22.03 12.04 10.01
CA GLN A 162 22.98 10.94 10.06
C GLN A 162 23.15 10.43 11.49
N GLY A 163 22.87 9.16 11.72
CA GLY A 163 22.98 8.55 13.05
C GLY A 163 23.55 7.13 13.03
N PRO A 164 24.62 6.82 13.77
CA PRO A 164 25.12 5.45 13.96
C PRO A 164 24.08 4.45 14.49
N PRO A 165 24.35 3.12 14.46
CA PRO A 165 23.47 2.14 15.10
C PRO A 165 23.28 2.45 16.59
N GLY A 166 22.10 2.16 17.14
CA GLY A 166 21.82 2.33 18.58
C GLY A 166 21.59 3.76 19.07
N THR A 167 21.77 4.78 18.23
CA THR A 167 21.68 6.21 18.61
C THR A 167 20.26 6.77 18.73
N GLY A 168 19.22 5.93 18.67
CA GLY A 168 17.84 6.37 18.86
C GLY A 168 17.18 7.03 17.65
N LYS A 169 17.69 6.84 16.41
CA LYS A 169 17.08 7.35 15.15
C LYS A 169 15.57 7.13 15.07
N THR A 170 15.09 5.92 15.36
CA THR A 170 13.67 5.60 15.31
C THR A 170 12.85 6.41 16.33
N SER A 171 13.39 6.65 17.54
CA SER A 171 12.74 7.49 18.54
C SER A 171 12.76 8.97 18.13
N PHE A 172 13.84 9.42 17.49
CA PHE A 172 13.95 10.75 16.92
C PHE A 172 12.89 10.96 15.81
N ILE A 173 12.79 10.04 14.85
CA ILE A 173 11.78 10.08 13.77
C ILE A 173 10.38 10.18 14.37
N ALA A 174 10.08 9.36 15.39
CA ALA A 174 8.78 9.36 16.03
C ALA A 174 8.47 10.70 16.72
N SER A 175 9.44 11.27 17.42
CA SER A 175 9.34 12.59 18.07
C SER A 175 9.13 13.70 17.04
N PHE A 176 9.87 13.65 15.93
CA PHE A 176 9.78 14.60 14.83
C PHE A 176 8.41 14.57 14.14
N ILE A 177 7.90 13.37 13.85
CA ILE A 177 6.56 13.20 13.26
C ILE A 177 5.49 13.72 14.21
N HIS A 178 5.55 13.32 15.48
CA HIS A 178 4.61 13.81 16.50
C HIS A 178 4.63 15.34 16.57
N TYR A 179 5.82 15.95 16.59
CA TYR A 179 5.95 17.41 16.61
C TYR A 179 5.32 18.04 15.38
N ALA A 180 5.65 17.54 14.19
CA ALA A 180 5.09 18.03 12.94
C ALA A 180 3.55 17.99 12.94
N LEU A 181 2.96 16.91 13.43
CA LEU A 181 1.50 16.79 13.59
C LEU A 181 0.95 17.80 14.60
N SER A 182 1.60 17.98 15.75
CA SER A 182 1.20 18.98 16.76
C SER A 182 1.27 20.42 16.26
N GLN A 183 2.17 20.68 15.29
CA GLN A 183 2.33 21.98 14.62
C GLN A 183 1.43 22.13 13.38
N GLY A 184 0.49 21.19 13.16
CA GLY A 184 -0.54 21.30 12.13
C GLY A 184 -0.21 20.63 10.80
N ALA A 185 0.84 19.80 10.71
CA ALA A 185 1.03 18.93 9.54
C ALA A 185 -0.18 18.00 9.40
N GLN A 186 -0.76 17.95 8.21
CA GLN A 186 -1.98 17.17 7.95
C GLN A 186 -1.66 15.82 7.32
N SER A 187 -0.53 15.71 6.61
CA SER A 187 -0.18 14.52 5.86
C SER A 187 1.32 14.26 5.86
N ILE A 188 1.71 13.11 6.41
CA ILE A 188 3.11 12.69 6.52
C ILE A 188 3.27 11.31 5.88
N LEU A 189 4.24 11.19 4.97
CA LEU A 189 4.64 9.92 4.38
C LEU A 189 5.90 9.40 5.08
N LEU A 190 5.79 8.26 5.75
CA LEU A 190 6.91 7.55 6.35
C LEU A 190 7.27 6.34 5.48
N ALA A 191 8.45 6.40 4.86
CA ALA A 191 8.98 5.35 4.01
C ALA A 191 10.24 4.72 4.61
N SER A 192 10.53 3.48 4.25
CA SER A 192 11.83 2.86 4.52
C SER A 192 12.21 1.84 3.46
N GLN A 193 13.48 1.48 3.39
CA GLN A 193 13.97 0.39 2.53
C GLN A 193 13.41 -0.97 2.98
N SER A 194 13.25 -1.19 4.29
CA SER A 194 12.82 -2.48 4.85
C SER A 194 11.44 -2.43 5.52
N HIS A 195 10.79 -3.59 5.60
CA HIS A 195 9.50 -3.73 6.30
C HIS A 195 9.63 -3.53 7.81
N GLU A 196 10.70 -4.04 8.42
CA GLU A 196 10.94 -3.96 9.86
C GLU A 196 11.16 -2.52 10.32
N ALA A 197 12.01 -1.76 9.62
CA ALA A 197 12.31 -0.38 9.98
C ALA A 197 11.05 0.52 9.94
N VAL A 198 10.24 0.41 8.88
CA VAL A 198 8.99 1.19 8.81
C VAL A 198 7.97 0.75 9.86
N ASN A 199 7.92 -0.54 10.22
CA ASN A 199 7.01 -1.02 11.26
C ASN A 199 7.42 -0.43 12.63
N ASN A 200 8.72 -0.53 12.98
CA ASN A 200 9.26 0.00 14.23
C ASN A 200 9.05 1.51 14.37
N ALA A 201 9.29 2.27 13.29
CA ALA A 201 9.07 3.71 13.29
C ALA A 201 7.58 4.07 13.43
N ALA A 202 6.70 3.41 12.67
CA ALA A 202 5.25 3.65 12.74
C ALA A 202 4.67 3.30 14.13
N GLU A 203 5.09 2.19 14.74
CA GLU A 203 4.68 1.79 16.08
C GLU A 203 5.03 2.86 17.12
N LYS A 204 6.25 3.40 17.08
CA LYS A 204 6.67 4.47 18.01
C LYS A 204 5.89 5.77 17.81
N VAL A 205 5.54 6.12 16.58
CA VAL A 205 4.68 7.30 16.31
C VAL A 205 3.30 7.10 16.91
N ILE A 206 2.69 5.94 16.68
CA ILE A 206 1.36 5.60 17.22
C ILE A 206 1.39 5.63 18.74
N GLU A 207 2.40 5.00 19.35
CA GLU A 207 2.61 5.01 20.79
C GLU A 207 2.68 6.46 21.32
N LEU A 208 3.50 7.32 20.73
CA LEU A 208 3.64 8.71 21.18
C LEU A 208 2.33 9.49 21.07
N CYS A 209 1.63 9.41 19.93
CA CYS A 209 0.36 10.12 19.74
C CYS A 209 -0.74 9.62 20.70
N GLN A 210 -0.75 8.32 21.02
CA GLN A 210 -1.68 7.76 22.01
C GLN A 210 -1.40 8.32 23.42
N HIS A 211 -0.14 8.41 23.83
CA HIS A 211 0.23 8.94 25.15
C HIS A 211 -0.07 10.44 25.30
N SER A 212 0.10 11.22 24.24
CA SER A 212 -0.19 12.67 24.23
C SER A 212 -1.66 13.00 23.92
N ASN A 213 -2.49 11.98 23.64
CA ASN A 213 -3.87 12.13 23.18
C ASN A 213 -4.00 12.99 21.90
N LEU A 214 -2.98 12.94 21.03
CA LEU A 214 -3.00 13.60 19.73
C LEU A 214 -3.77 12.71 18.73
N PRO A 215 -4.84 13.19 18.09
CA PRO A 215 -5.57 12.42 17.08
C PRO A 215 -4.64 12.00 15.94
N LEU A 216 -4.61 10.70 15.65
CA LEU A 216 -3.77 10.13 14.61
C LEU A 216 -4.53 9.11 13.78
N ASP A 217 -4.65 9.40 12.50
CA ASP A 217 -5.17 8.49 11.50
C ASP A 217 -4.01 7.88 10.69
N VAL A 218 -3.84 6.56 10.75
CA VAL A 218 -2.72 5.84 10.10
C VAL A 218 -3.22 4.89 9.02
N VAL A 219 -2.45 4.75 7.94
CA VAL A 219 -2.52 3.60 7.03
C VAL A 219 -1.13 3.01 6.77
N ARG A 220 -1.02 1.69 6.91
CA ARG A 220 0.18 0.91 6.61
C ARG A 220 -0.03 0.08 5.34
N PHE A 221 0.73 0.40 4.28
CA PHE A 221 0.68 -0.29 3.00
C PHE A 221 1.78 -1.34 2.83
N GLY A 222 1.40 -2.60 2.65
CA GLY A 222 2.36 -3.68 2.42
C GLY A 222 1.66 -5.03 2.27
N ALA A 223 2.44 -6.07 1.98
CA ALA A 223 1.93 -7.43 2.13
C ALA A 223 1.60 -7.69 3.60
N GLU A 224 0.46 -8.31 3.87
CA GLU A 224 -0.08 -8.51 5.23
C GLU A 224 0.90 -9.30 6.13
N GLY A 225 1.56 -10.32 5.59
CA GLY A 225 2.57 -11.11 6.32
C GLY A 225 3.88 -10.37 6.65
N MET A 226 4.07 -9.15 6.12
CA MET A 226 5.26 -8.31 6.40
C MET A 226 4.95 -7.14 7.34
N VAL A 227 3.74 -7.11 7.91
CA VAL A 227 3.29 -6.08 8.86
C VAL A 227 3.23 -6.68 10.25
N SER A 228 3.77 -5.97 11.23
CA SER A 228 3.77 -6.40 12.62
C SER A 228 2.35 -6.49 13.19
N GLU A 229 2.16 -7.32 14.21
CA GLU A 229 0.84 -7.56 14.81
C GLU A 229 0.18 -6.28 15.30
N LYS A 230 0.96 -5.39 15.94
CA LYS A 230 0.50 -4.08 16.43
C LYS A 230 0.00 -3.17 15.31
N LEU A 231 0.45 -3.38 14.08
CA LEU A 231 0.08 -2.59 12.92
C LEU A 231 -1.05 -3.20 12.10
N HIS A 232 -1.53 -4.41 12.41
CA HIS A 232 -2.67 -5.01 11.71
C HIS A 232 -3.92 -4.13 11.70
N PRO A 233 -4.34 -3.46 12.80
CA PRO A 233 -5.51 -2.58 12.77
C PRO A 233 -5.37 -1.41 11.78
N TYR A 234 -4.14 -1.01 11.48
CA TYR A 234 -3.81 0.11 10.59
C TYR A 234 -3.46 -0.34 9.16
N HIS A 235 -3.47 -1.65 8.87
CA HIS A 235 -3.26 -2.16 7.52
C HIS A 235 -4.43 -1.78 6.61
N SER A 236 -4.15 -1.49 5.32
CA SER A 236 -5.17 -1.05 4.37
C SER A 236 -6.35 -2.02 4.22
N SER A 237 -6.09 -3.34 4.25
CA SER A 237 -7.13 -4.37 4.16
C SER A 237 -7.99 -4.42 5.43
N SER A 238 -7.38 -4.30 6.60
CA SER A 238 -8.06 -4.32 7.90
C SER A 238 -8.92 -3.07 8.09
N ILE A 239 -8.42 -1.88 7.72
CA ILE A 239 -9.20 -0.64 7.72
C ILE A 239 -10.41 -0.79 6.81
N LEU A 240 -10.21 -1.29 5.59
CA LEU A 240 -11.30 -1.50 4.63
C LEU A 240 -12.33 -2.50 5.17
N GLN A 241 -11.87 -3.59 5.77
CA GLN A 241 -12.75 -4.62 6.32
C GLN A 241 -13.57 -4.07 7.49
N ASN A 242 -12.93 -3.35 8.43
CA ASN A 242 -13.61 -2.68 9.54
C ASN A 242 -14.65 -1.68 9.05
N TYR A 243 -14.32 -0.87 8.05
CA TYR A 243 -15.25 0.10 7.47
C TYR A 243 -16.48 -0.59 6.84
N ARG A 244 -16.27 -1.71 6.14
CA ARG A 244 -17.35 -2.51 5.57
C ARG A 244 -18.24 -3.14 6.64
N ASP A 245 -17.63 -3.70 7.68
CA ASP A 245 -18.38 -4.38 8.74
C ASP A 245 -19.17 -3.37 9.59
N LEU A 246 -18.57 -2.22 9.91
CA LEU A 246 -19.25 -1.12 10.57
C LEU A 246 -20.44 -0.63 9.75
N PHE A 247 -20.23 -0.31 8.47
CA PHE A 247 -21.31 0.18 7.61
C PHE A 247 -22.42 -0.86 7.44
N ARG A 248 -22.08 -2.15 7.34
CA ARG A 248 -23.07 -3.23 7.32
C ARG A 248 -23.89 -3.30 8.60
N SER A 249 -23.25 -3.19 9.76
CA SER A 249 -23.92 -3.25 11.06
C SER A 249 -24.87 -2.06 11.28
N GLU A 250 -24.49 -0.87 10.79
CA GLU A 250 -25.27 0.36 10.94
C GLU A 250 -26.29 0.59 9.83
N MET A 251 -26.24 -0.21 8.75
CA MET A 251 -27.05 0.01 7.54
C MET A 251 -28.55 0.12 7.87
N ARG A 252 -29.05 -0.77 8.73
CA ARG A 252 -30.46 -0.75 9.17
C ARG A 252 -30.81 0.57 9.85
N VAL A 253 -29.97 1.03 10.78
CA VAL A 253 -30.18 2.26 11.54
C VAL A 253 -30.12 3.48 10.62
N ARG A 254 -29.13 3.53 9.72
CA ARG A 254 -28.95 4.61 8.75
C ARG A 254 -30.15 4.75 7.82
N ILE A 255 -30.66 3.63 7.29
CA ILE A 255 -31.82 3.62 6.39
C ILE A 255 -33.11 3.98 7.15
N SER A 256 -33.27 3.48 8.38
CA SER A 256 -34.42 3.83 9.22
C SER A 256 -34.44 5.32 9.56
N ALA A 257 -33.29 5.94 9.79
CA ALA A 257 -33.19 7.39 10.04
C ALA A 257 -33.64 8.25 8.84
N MET A 258 -33.63 7.71 7.61
CA MET A 258 -34.08 8.42 6.41
C MET A 258 -35.61 8.41 6.23
N ASN A 259 -36.35 7.69 7.09
CA ASN A 259 -37.79 7.52 6.95
C ASN A 259 -38.59 8.84 6.91
N ARG A 260 -38.16 9.86 7.67
CA ARG A 260 -38.80 11.17 7.75
C ARG A 260 -38.86 11.86 6.38
N ASN A 261 -37.80 11.70 5.58
CA ASN A 261 -37.70 12.31 4.26
C ASN A 261 -38.55 11.56 3.22
N LEU A 262 -38.89 10.30 3.48
CA LEU A 262 -39.71 9.44 2.61
C LEU A 262 -41.19 9.44 2.99
N GLY A 263 -41.56 10.02 4.14
CA GLY A 263 -42.93 9.97 4.66
C GLY A 263 -43.38 8.57 5.07
N LEU A 264 -42.44 7.68 5.40
CA LEU A 264 -42.73 6.28 5.74
C LEU A 264 -42.64 6.02 7.25
N PRO A 265 -43.53 5.18 7.83
CA PRO A 265 -43.42 4.79 9.23
C PRO A 265 -42.10 4.06 9.53
N ASN A 266 -41.44 4.36 10.66
CA ASN A 266 -40.17 3.72 11.05
C ASN A 266 -40.26 2.19 11.05
N LYS A 267 -41.31 1.64 11.67
CA LYS A 267 -41.54 0.19 11.72
C LYS A 267 -41.75 -0.44 10.34
N PHE A 268 -42.34 0.31 9.40
CA PHE A 268 -42.46 -0.12 8.01
C PHE A 268 -41.08 -0.19 7.35
N VAL A 269 -40.26 0.87 7.47
CA VAL A 269 -38.92 0.92 6.88
C VAL A 269 -38.03 -0.19 7.42
N GLU A 270 -38.05 -0.45 8.73
CA GLU A 270 -37.29 -1.55 9.34
C GLU A 270 -37.72 -2.92 8.80
N ARG A 271 -39.04 -3.17 8.75
CA ARG A 271 -39.59 -4.43 8.26
C ARG A 271 -39.27 -4.62 6.77
N TRP A 272 -39.41 -3.57 5.97
CA TRP A 272 -39.09 -3.56 4.55
C TRP A 272 -37.60 -3.79 4.29
N PHE A 273 -36.72 -3.12 5.06
CA PHE A 273 -35.28 -3.34 5.01
C PHE A 273 -34.93 -4.81 5.28
N ASP A 274 -35.57 -5.44 6.26
CA ASP A 274 -35.34 -6.85 6.56
C ASP A 274 -35.73 -7.77 5.39
N ILE A 275 -36.86 -7.50 4.71
CA ILE A 275 -37.29 -8.24 3.50
C ILE A 275 -36.23 -8.08 2.39
N GLU A 276 -35.86 -6.83 2.09
CA GLU A 276 -34.88 -6.49 1.06
C GLU A 276 -33.50 -7.11 1.32
N TYR A 277 -32.96 -6.88 2.52
CA TYR A 277 -31.59 -7.22 2.86
C TYR A 277 -31.37 -8.72 3.08
N GLN A 278 -32.36 -9.42 3.62
CA GLN A 278 -32.25 -10.85 3.91
C GLN A 278 -32.84 -11.71 2.79
N LEU A 279 -34.08 -11.47 2.39
CA LEU A 279 -34.82 -12.33 1.45
C LEU A 279 -34.48 -12.00 0.00
N LYS A 280 -34.63 -10.74 -0.45
CA LYS A 280 -34.33 -10.38 -1.85
C LYS A 280 -32.86 -10.63 -2.20
N ARG A 281 -31.93 -10.40 -1.26
CA ARG A 281 -30.51 -10.76 -1.45
C ARG A 281 -30.31 -12.26 -1.69
N LEU A 282 -30.87 -13.12 -0.86
CA LEU A 282 -30.78 -14.58 -1.03
C LEU A 282 -31.44 -15.03 -2.33
N ASN A 283 -32.59 -14.44 -2.69
CA ASN A 283 -33.25 -14.72 -3.96
C ASN A 283 -32.36 -14.40 -5.17
N ARG A 284 -31.71 -13.23 -5.19
CA ARG A 284 -30.73 -12.88 -6.25
C ARG A 284 -29.56 -13.86 -6.31
N GLU A 285 -29.08 -14.36 -5.18
CA GLU A 285 -28.02 -15.38 -5.14
C GLU A 285 -28.50 -16.71 -5.75
N ILE A 286 -29.74 -17.13 -5.42
CA ILE A 286 -30.38 -18.33 -5.97
C ILE A 286 -30.56 -18.17 -7.49
N GLU A 287 -31.16 -17.09 -7.97
CA GLU A 287 -31.37 -16.81 -9.39
C GLU A 287 -30.06 -16.83 -10.20
N ARG A 288 -28.98 -16.25 -9.66
CA ARG A 288 -27.66 -16.29 -10.29
C ARG A 288 -27.12 -17.72 -10.42
N LEU A 289 -27.31 -18.56 -9.40
CA LEU A 289 -26.88 -19.96 -9.43
C LEU A 289 -27.76 -20.79 -10.38
N THR A 290 -29.08 -20.59 -10.36
CA THR A 290 -30.02 -21.24 -11.28
C THR A 290 -29.73 -20.87 -12.72
N THR A 291 -29.42 -19.60 -13.00
CA THR A 291 -29.02 -19.16 -14.35
C THR A 291 -27.71 -19.81 -14.80
N LYS A 292 -26.74 -20.00 -13.90
CA LYS A 292 -25.49 -20.74 -14.21
C LYS A 292 -25.75 -22.22 -14.49
N LEU A 293 -26.66 -22.83 -13.73
CA LEU A 293 -27.08 -24.21 -13.96
C LEU A 293 -27.71 -24.37 -15.34
N ASN A 294 -28.63 -23.47 -15.71
CA ASN A 294 -29.32 -23.50 -17.01
C ASN A 294 -28.39 -23.21 -18.21
N LYS A 295 -27.28 -22.48 -18.00
CA LYS A 295 -26.29 -22.17 -19.04
C LYS A 295 -25.23 -23.28 -19.23
N ASN A 296 -25.04 -24.14 -18.24
CA ASN A 296 -24.10 -25.25 -18.32
C ASN A 296 -24.79 -26.45 -18.98
N GLU A 297 -24.83 -26.48 -20.31
CA GLU A 297 -25.33 -27.62 -21.13
C GLU A 297 -24.38 -28.85 -21.10
N ILE A 298 -23.72 -29.15 -19.98
CA ILE A 298 -22.73 -30.26 -19.89
C ILE A 298 -22.97 -31.12 -18.64
N SER A 299 -23.13 -32.43 -18.90
CA SER A 299 -23.19 -33.64 -18.04
C SER A 299 -23.70 -33.51 -16.58
N GLU A 300 -24.69 -34.35 -16.24
CA GLU A 300 -25.33 -34.45 -14.91
C GLU A 300 -24.35 -34.54 -13.72
N ALA A 301 -23.18 -35.16 -13.90
CA ALA A 301 -22.16 -35.31 -12.86
C ALA A 301 -21.53 -33.97 -12.41
N ASN A 302 -21.46 -32.95 -13.28
CA ASN A 302 -20.89 -31.64 -12.94
C ASN A 302 -21.90 -30.69 -12.28
N ASN A 303 -23.20 -31.01 -12.32
CA ASN A 303 -24.27 -30.16 -11.83
C ASN A 303 -24.63 -30.40 -10.35
N ASN A 304 -24.30 -31.58 -9.80
CA ASN A 304 -24.57 -31.94 -8.40
C ASN A 304 -24.06 -30.93 -7.35
N PRO A 305 -22.83 -30.39 -7.45
CA PRO A 305 -22.35 -29.38 -6.49
C PRO A 305 -23.11 -28.04 -6.57
N LEU A 306 -23.57 -27.66 -7.77
CA LEU A 306 -24.35 -26.43 -7.99
C LEU A 306 -25.76 -26.58 -7.42
N ILE A 307 -26.41 -27.72 -7.68
CA ILE A 307 -27.74 -28.04 -7.15
C ILE A 307 -27.70 -28.07 -5.61
N ALA A 308 -26.68 -28.70 -5.01
CA ALA A 308 -26.49 -28.70 -3.56
C ALA A 308 -26.38 -27.28 -2.97
N ARG A 309 -25.62 -26.38 -3.64
CA ARG A 309 -25.51 -24.97 -3.23
C ARG A 309 -26.84 -24.22 -3.35
N ILE A 310 -27.61 -24.45 -4.42
CA ILE A 310 -28.94 -23.85 -4.60
C ILE A 310 -29.88 -24.30 -3.48
N ASN A 311 -29.95 -25.61 -3.22
CA ASN A 311 -30.79 -26.19 -2.17
C ASN A 311 -30.41 -25.65 -0.79
N GLN A 312 -29.12 -25.54 -0.47
CA GLN A 312 -28.66 -24.95 0.78
C GLN A 312 -29.14 -23.49 0.94
N ARG A 313 -29.18 -22.72 -0.15
CA ARG A 313 -29.65 -21.33 -0.14
C ARG A 313 -31.17 -21.24 -0.03
N LEU A 314 -31.90 -22.13 -0.68
CA LEU A 314 -33.35 -22.24 -0.56
C LEU A 314 -33.77 -22.60 0.87
N GLU A 315 -33.10 -23.57 1.50
CA GLU A 315 -33.38 -23.94 2.89
C GLU A 315 -33.10 -22.78 3.85
N ARG A 316 -31.98 -22.05 3.62
CA ARG A 316 -31.70 -20.83 4.38
C ARG A 316 -32.77 -19.76 4.17
N PHE A 317 -33.26 -19.57 2.95
CA PHE A 317 -34.33 -18.63 2.63
C PHE A 317 -35.62 -18.99 3.39
N LYS A 318 -36.06 -20.25 3.28
CA LYS A 318 -37.27 -20.74 3.97
C LYS A 318 -37.18 -20.57 5.48
N LYS A 319 -36.03 -20.94 6.07
CA LYS A 319 -35.77 -20.77 7.51
C LYS A 319 -35.91 -19.31 7.95
N ILE A 320 -35.32 -18.37 7.20
CA ILE A 320 -35.42 -16.94 7.51
C ILE A 320 -36.87 -16.45 7.33
N ALA A 321 -37.56 -16.87 6.27
CA ALA A 321 -38.94 -16.50 6.01
C ALA A 321 -39.88 -16.96 7.15
N SER A 322 -39.72 -18.19 7.65
CA SER A 322 -40.54 -18.70 8.75
C SER A 322 -40.17 -18.07 10.09
N GLU A 323 -38.90 -18.12 10.51
CA GLU A 323 -38.47 -17.69 11.85
C GLU A 323 -38.58 -16.17 12.04
N LYS A 324 -38.21 -15.38 11.02
CA LYS A 324 -38.16 -13.91 11.14
C LYS A 324 -39.40 -13.23 10.58
N PHE A 325 -40.07 -13.83 9.59
CA PHE A 325 -41.24 -13.23 8.96
C PHE A 325 -42.57 -13.89 9.31
N GLY A 326 -42.56 -15.06 9.97
CA GLY A 326 -43.78 -15.79 10.29
C GLY A 326 -44.45 -16.40 9.06
N TYR A 327 -43.71 -16.53 7.94
CA TYR A 327 -44.25 -17.09 6.71
C TYR A 327 -44.38 -18.61 6.83
N ALA A 328 -45.61 -19.12 6.70
CA ALA A 328 -45.94 -20.54 6.80
C ALA A 328 -46.45 -21.14 5.47
N GLY A 329 -46.44 -20.36 4.38
CA GLY A 329 -46.92 -20.82 3.07
C GLY A 329 -45.89 -21.64 2.29
N GLU A 330 -46.34 -22.23 1.20
CA GLU A 330 -45.47 -22.77 0.14
C GLU A 330 -45.40 -21.77 -1.01
N GLY A 331 -44.29 -21.74 -1.73
CA GLY A 331 -44.10 -20.84 -2.86
C GLY A 331 -42.64 -20.70 -3.27
N THR A 332 -42.43 -20.18 -4.46
CA THR A 332 -41.11 -19.76 -4.91
C THR A 332 -40.63 -18.56 -4.07
N PRO A 333 -39.30 -18.38 -3.89
CA PRO A 333 -38.78 -17.25 -3.12
C PRO A 333 -39.34 -15.89 -3.55
N GLU A 334 -39.57 -15.69 -4.86
CA GLU A 334 -40.17 -14.47 -5.42
C GLU A 334 -41.63 -14.27 -4.96
N GLU A 335 -42.46 -15.32 -5.00
CA GLU A 335 -43.84 -15.29 -4.51
C GLU A 335 -43.90 -14.95 -3.03
N VAL A 336 -43.03 -15.57 -2.22
CA VAL A 336 -42.92 -15.29 -0.76
C VAL A 336 -42.58 -13.83 -0.52
N ILE A 337 -41.58 -13.29 -1.22
CA ILE A 337 -41.19 -11.88 -1.11
C ILE A 337 -42.35 -10.96 -1.47
N ASN A 338 -43.05 -11.23 -2.58
CA ASN A 338 -44.17 -10.42 -3.05
C ASN A 338 -45.36 -10.46 -2.08
N GLN A 339 -45.62 -11.61 -1.45
CA GLN A 339 -46.65 -11.73 -0.42
C GLN A 339 -46.28 -10.93 0.82
N LEU A 340 -45.08 -11.15 1.39
CA LEU A 340 -44.61 -10.44 2.57
C LEU A 340 -44.55 -8.92 2.36
N SER A 341 -44.20 -8.49 1.15
CA SER A 341 -44.19 -7.07 0.77
C SER A 341 -45.60 -6.48 0.80
N ARG A 342 -46.59 -7.16 0.21
CA ARG A 342 -48.00 -6.72 0.23
C ARG A 342 -48.59 -6.70 1.65
N GLU A 343 -48.33 -7.74 2.43
CA GLU A 343 -48.75 -7.81 3.84
C GLU A 343 -48.16 -6.66 4.66
N THR A 344 -46.87 -6.35 4.46
CA THR A 344 -46.19 -5.25 5.14
C THR A 344 -46.79 -3.89 4.75
N MET A 345 -47.07 -3.65 3.46
CA MET A 345 -47.74 -2.41 3.02
C MET A 345 -49.11 -2.23 3.66
N ASN A 346 -49.93 -3.29 3.68
CA ASN A 346 -51.26 -3.27 4.27
C ASN A 346 -51.20 -3.06 5.80
N GLN A 347 -50.30 -3.76 6.48
CA GLN A 347 -50.14 -3.67 7.94
C GLN A 347 -49.82 -2.25 8.42
N PHE A 348 -49.00 -1.51 7.67
CA PHE A 348 -48.56 -0.17 8.04
C PHE A 348 -49.31 0.95 7.30
N GLY A 349 -50.34 0.63 6.51
CA GLY A 349 -51.15 1.61 5.78
C GLY A 349 -50.38 2.37 4.70
N VAL A 350 -49.33 1.78 4.13
CA VAL A 350 -48.50 2.42 3.09
C VAL A 350 -49.08 2.13 1.72
N THR A 351 -49.53 3.16 1.01
CA THR A 351 -50.10 3.05 -0.34
C THR A 351 -49.23 3.67 -1.42
N SER A 352 -48.28 4.54 -1.04
CA SER A 352 -47.39 5.24 -1.98
C SER A 352 -46.31 4.29 -2.50
N LEU A 353 -46.52 3.76 -3.71
CA LEU A 353 -45.54 2.94 -4.42
C LEU A 353 -44.26 3.74 -4.74
N ASP A 354 -44.35 5.05 -4.97
CA ASP A 354 -43.18 5.91 -5.21
C ASP A 354 -42.28 6.00 -3.97
N ALA A 355 -42.86 6.20 -2.78
CA ALA A 355 -42.09 6.24 -1.53
C ALA A 355 -41.39 4.91 -1.25
N VAL A 356 -42.07 3.79 -1.50
CA VAL A 356 -41.51 2.45 -1.39
C VAL A 356 -40.37 2.24 -2.40
N SER A 357 -40.58 2.62 -3.67
CA SER A 357 -39.54 2.50 -4.70
C SER A 357 -38.28 3.31 -4.36
N ARG A 358 -38.44 4.53 -3.83
CA ARG A 358 -37.30 5.33 -3.34
C ARG A 358 -36.57 4.64 -2.19
N LEU A 359 -37.31 4.03 -1.25
CA LEU A 359 -36.71 3.25 -0.17
C LEU A 359 -35.89 2.06 -0.73
N GLU A 360 -36.45 1.31 -1.68
CA GLU A 360 -35.76 0.19 -2.35
C GLU A 360 -34.48 0.66 -3.05
N GLN A 361 -34.52 1.81 -3.73
CA GLN A 361 -33.35 2.41 -4.37
C GLN A 361 -32.25 2.77 -3.35
N VAL A 362 -32.62 3.39 -2.22
CA VAL A 362 -31.66 3.72 -1.16
C VAL A 362 -31.03 2.44 -0.57
N ILE A 363 -31.82 1.40 -0.34
CA ILE A 363 -31.32 0.10 0.15
C ILE A 363 -30.37 -0.52 -0.88
N ALA A 364 -30.76 -0.53 -2.16
CA ALA A 364 -29.96 -1.09 -3.25
C ALA A 364 -28.62 -0.34 -3.40
N MET A 365 -28.63 0.99 -3.40
CA MET A 365 -27.41 1.82 -3.45
C MET A 365 -26.50 1.56 -2.25
N SER A 366 -27.08 1.42 -1.04
CA SER A 366 -26.32 1.13 0.17
C SER A 366 -25.63 -0.23 0.11
N GLN A 367 -26.31 -1.25 -0.41
CA GLN A 367 -25.72 -2.58 -0.62
C GLN A 367 -24.63 -2.55 -1.70
N GLU A 368 -24.91 -1.89 -2.83
CA GLU A 368 -23.96 -1.76 -3.93
C GLU A 368 -22.67 -1.08 -3.48
N TRP A 369 -22.77 -0.02 -2.67
CA TRP A 369 -21.61 0.68 -2.15
C TRP A 369 -20.73 -0.22 -1.27
N VAL A 370 -21.33 -1.04 -0.40
CA VAL A 370 -20.62 -2.03 0.43
C VAL A 370 -19.93 -3.12 -0.39
N ASP A 371 -20.60 -3.56 -1.45
CA ASP A 371 -20.06 -4.58 -2.34
C ASP A 371 -18.91 -4.02 -3.19
N ARG A 372 -19.04 -2.78 -3.68
CA ARG A 372 -17.98 -2.05 -4.41
C ARG A 372 -16.77 -1.76 -3.54
N LEU A 373 -16.95 -1.43 -2.27
CA LEU A 373 -15.82 -1.30 -1.32
C LEU A 373 -15.00 -2.61 -1.23
N GLY A 374 -15.63 -3.78 -1.43
CA GLY A 374 -14.94 -5.06 -1.43
C GLY A 374 -14.12 -5.36 -2.70
N THR A 375 -14.43 -4.70 -3.82
CA THR A 375 -13.83 -4.98 -5.13
C THR A 375 -12.85 -3.87 -5.57
N LEU A 376 -13.00 -2.65 -5.06
CA LEU A 376 -12.19 -1.49 -5.40
C LEU A 376 -10.91 -1.39 -4.56
N ARG A 377 -10.09 -2.46 -4.51
CA ARG A 377 -8.74 -2.38 -3.90
C ARG A 377 -7.90 -1.25 -4.50
N GLY A 378 -8.21 -0.78 -5.71
CA GLY A 378 -7.57 0.36 -6.38
C GLY A 378 -7.94 1.75 -5.83
N ASN A 379 -9.22 2.05 -5.65
CA ASN A 379 -9.65 3.43 -5.36
C ASN A 379 -9.67 3.75 -3.86
N PHE A 380 -9.97 2.76 -3.01
CA PHE A 380 -10.04 3.01 -1.57
C PHE A 380 -8.65 3.20 -0.96
N GLU A 381 -7.64 2.49 -1.45
CA GLU A 381 -6.27 2.67 -0.97
C GLU A 381 -5.70 4.05 -1.36
N GLU A 382 -5.98 4.54 -2.57
CA GLU A 382 -5.68 5.94 -2.96
C GLU A 382 -6.40 6.94 -2.04
N PHE A 383 -7.68 6.68 -1.70
CA PHE A 383 -8.41 7.49 -0.73
C PHE A 383 -7.75 7.49 0.66
N LEU A 384 -7.33 6.32 1.17
CA LEU A 384 -6.63 6.23 2.46
C LEU A 384 -5.29 6.98 2.42
N ALA A 385 -4.50 6.83 1.35
CA ALA A 385 -3.24 7.55 1.20
C ALA A 385 -3.41 9.08 1.19
N LYS A 386 -4.58 9.57 0.76
CA LYS A 386 -4.89 11.00 0.69
C LYS A 386 -5.48 11.56 1.99
N THR A 387 -6.13 10.73 2.80
CA THR A 387 -6.92 11.19 3.96
C THR A 387 -6.28 10.91 5.30
N ARG A 388 -5.31 10.00 5.38
CA ARG A 388 -4.64 9.65 6.63
C ARG A 388 -3.52 10.63 6.95
N SER A 389 -3.40 10.97 8.23
CA SER A 389 -2.34 11.84 8.75
C SER A 389 -0.97 11.20 8.61
N LEU A 390 -0.88 9.89 8.75
CA LEU A 390 0.35 9.12 8.58
C LEU A 390 0.15 7.98 7.58
N VAL A 391 0.96 7.99 6.52
CA VAL A 391 1.00 6.93 5.50
C VAL A 391 2.35 6.22 5.59
N CYS A 392 2.33 4.90 5.80
CA CYS A 392 3.54 4.11 6.03
C CYS A 392 3.72 3.01 4.98
N GLY A 393 4.92 2.84 4.45
CA GLY A 393 5.23 1.73 3.55
C GLY A 393 6.71 1.59 3.21
N THR A 394 7.06 0.52 2.50
CA THR A 394 8.41 0.43 1.93
C THR A 394 8.52 1.36 0.71
N CYS A 395 9.71 1.88 0.43
CA CYS A 395 9.93 2.80 -0.69
C CYS A 395 9.36 2.23 -2.02
N VAL A 396 9.71 0.99 -2.36
CA VAL A 396 9.18 0.31 -3.55
C VAL A 396 7.68 0.00 -3.43
N GLY A 397 7.23 -0.41 -2.25
CA GLY A 397 5.83 -0.74 -1.96
C GLY A 397 4.91 0.44 -2.25
N LEU A 398 5.27 1.63 -1.76
CA LEU A 398 4.51 2.87 -1.91
C LEU A 398 4.36 3.32 -3.37
N GLY A 399 5.22 2.84 -4.27
CA GLY A 399 5.15 3.17 -5.70
C GLY A 399 4.01 2.48 -6.46
N ARG A 400 3.22 1.59 -5.84
CA ARG A 400 2.08 0.96 -6.52
C ARG A 400 1.07 2.03 -6.92
N SER A 401 0.66 2.02 -8.18
CA SER A 401 -0.25 3.04 -8.74
C SER A 401 -1.57 3.16 -7.97
N GLN A 402 -2.08 2.04 -7.44
CA GLN A 402 -3.29 1.97 -6.62
C GLN A 402 -3.21 2.78 -5.31
N PHE A 403 -2.02 3.07 -4.79
CA PHE A 403 -1.88 3.88 -3.58
C PHE A 403 -1.91 5.39 -3.90
N GLY A 404 -1.70 5.78 -5.17
CA GLY A 404 -1.74 7.19 -5.58
C GLY A 404 -0.71 8.10 -4.92
N VAL A 405 0.29 7.56 -4.20
CA VAL A 405 1.30 8.34 -3.43
C VAL A 405 1.95 9.41 -4.29
N ALA A 406 2.27 9.07 -5.54
CA ALA A 406 2.91 9.98 -6.49
C ALA A 406 2.04 11.21 -6.84
N LYS A 407 0.70 11.08 -6.79
CA LYS A 407 -0.26 12.16 -7.09
C LYS A 407 -0.57 13.02 -5.86
N ASN A 408 -0.27 12.53 -4.67
CA ASN A 408 -0.49 13.25 -3.43
C ASN A 408 0.68 14.20 -3.15
N ARG A 409 0.42 15.22 -2.33
CA ARG A 409 1.44 16.12 -1.80
C ARG A 409 1.41 16.02 -0.28
N TYR A 410 2.47 15.45 0.29
CA TYR A 410 2.63 15.33 1.73
C TYR A 410 3.38 16.56 2.26
N ASP A 411 3.01 17.01 3.45
CA ASP A 411 3.71 18.11 4.12
C ASP A 411 5.15 17.70 4.45
N TRP A 412 5.31 16.46 4.91
CA TRP A 412 6.60 15.82 5.14
C TRP A 412 6.66 14.43 4.49
N VAL A 413 7.79 14.14 3.84
CA VAL A 413 8.23 12.79 3.50
C VAL A 413 9.46 12.47 4.33
N ILE A 414 9.40 11.41 5.12
CA ILE A 414 10.51 10.96 5.95
C ILE A 414 10.91 9.57 5.46
N VAL A 415 12.18 9.41 5.13
CA VAL A 415 12.71 8.14 4.65
C VAL A 415 13.75 7.61 5.64
N ASP A 416 13.39 6.58 6.38
CA ASP A 416 14.31 5.85 7.26
C ASP A 416 15.13 4.83 6.47
N GLU A 417 16.34 4.52 6.94
CA GLU A 417 17.31 3.67 6.25
C GLU A 417 17.62 4.17 4.81
N ALA A 418 17.59 5.49 4.59
CA ALA A 418 17.82 6.09 3.28
C ALA A 418 19.22 5.79 2.71
N ALA A 419 20.20 5.51 3.57
CA ALA A 419 21.55 5.12 3.16
C ALA A 419 21.61 3.77 2.43
N ARG A 420 20.63 2.90 2.66
CA ARG A 420 20.52 1.57 2.03
C ARG A 420 19.64 1.57 0.77
N ALA A 421 18.95 2.67 0.49
CA ALA A 421 18.08 2.80 -0.67
C ALA A 421 18.87 3.25 -1.90
N THR A 422 18.61 2.62 -3.04
CA THR A 422 19.07 3.12 -4.34
C THR A 422 18.34 4.44 -4.68
N PRO A 423 18.92 5.32 -5.51
CA PRO A 423 18.28 6.58 -5.92
C PRO A 423 16.88 6.38 -6.49
N GLY A 424 16.69 5.33 -7.29
CA GLY A 424 15.39 4.98 -7.85
C GLY A 424 14.36 4.54 -6.82
N GLU A 425 14.77 3.87 -5.74
CA GLU A 425 13.89 3.53 -4.62
C GLU A 425 13.51 4.78 -3.83
N LEU A 426 14.50 5.61 -3.51
CA LEU A 426 14.30 6.85 -2.77
C LEU A 426 13.34 7.79 -3.50
N ALA A 427 13.53 7.96 -4.82
CA ALA A 427 12.72 8.77 -5.71
C ALA A 427 11.21 8.50 -5.56
N ILE A 428 10.81 7.26 -5.27
CA ILE A 428 9.39 6.90 -5.14
C ILE A 428 8.70 7.70 -4.05
N ALA A 429 9.34 7.86 -2.88
CA ALA A 429 8.78 8.58 -1.76
C ALA A 429 9.00 10.09 -1.90
N ILE A 430 10.25 10.51 -2.12
CA ILE A 430 10.65 11.93 -2.04
C ILE A 430 9.98 12.81 -3.10
N GLN A 431 9.57 12.23 -4.24
CA GLN A 431 8.87 12.98 -5.29
C GLN A 431 7.54 13.62 -4.84
N SER A 432 6.98 13.19 -3.71
CA SER A 432 5.65 13.60 -3.21
C SER A 432 5.71 14.55 -2.02
N GLY A 433 6.90 14.89 -1.50
CA GLY A 433 7.05 15.70 -0.30
C GLY A 433 7.28 17.18 -0.59
N ARG A 434 6.54 18.06 0.11
CA ARG A 434 6.88 19.49 0.19
C ARG A 434 8.17 19.72 0.97
N ARG A 435 8.40 18.86 1.97
CA ARG A 435 9.63 18.78 2.74
C ARG A 435 10.04 17.32 2.88
N VAL A 436 11.33 17.07 2.81
CA VAL A 436 11.92 15.73 2.78
C VAL A 436 12.99 15.64 3.86
N LEU A 437 12.87 14.63 4.72
CA LEU A 437 13.87 14.26 5.70
C LEU A 437 14.42 12.87 5.38
N LEU A 438 15.70 12.81 5.03
CA LEU A 438 16.41 11.55 4.83
C LEU A 438 17.10 11.16 6.12
N VAL A 439 16.86 9.96 6.61
CA VAL A 439 17.46 9.44 7.84
C VAL A 439 18.23 8.17 7.53
N GLY A 440 19.46 8.06 8.03
CA GLY A 440 20.25 6.85 7.84
C GLY A 440 21.69 6.98 8.32
N ASP A 441 22.52 6.06 7.87
CA ASP A 441 23.95 6.06 8.15
C ASP A 441 24.73 5.58 6.93
N HIS A 442 25.45 6.49 6.27
CA HIS A 442 26.23 6.16 5.09
C HIS A 442 27.49 5.32 5.39
N ARG A 443 27.86 5.16 6.68
CA ARG A 443 28.97 4.30 7.11
C ARG A 443 28.54 2.86 7.35
N GLN A 444 27.23 2.58 7.28
CA GLN A 444 26.68 1.23 7.31
C GLN A 444 26.55 0.66 5.89
N LEU A 445 25.75 -0.40 5.74
CA LEU A 445 25.59 -1.11 4.48
C LEU A 445 25.09 -0.16 3.36
N PRO A 446 25.78 -0.12 2.21
CA PRO A 446 25.32 0.65 1.05
C PRO A 446 24.16 -0.06 0.34
N PRO A 447 23.53 0.59 -0.65
CA PRO A 447 22.56 -0.06 -1.52
C PRO A 447 23.24 -1.18 -2.33
N LEU A 448 22.49 -2.25 -2.59
CA LEU A 448 23.00 -3.37 -3.37
C LEU A 448 22.75 -3.14 -4.87
N TYR A 449 23.83 -3.17 -5.65
CA TYR A 449 23.78 -3.10 -7.10
C TYR A 449 24.39 -4.38 -7.69
N PRO A 450 23.72 -5.03 -8.66
CA PRO A 450 24.30 -6.19 -9.33
C PRO A 450 25.58 -5.79 -10.09
N GLU A 451 26.69 -6.49 -9.84
CA GLU A 451 28.00 -6.20 -10.47
C GLU A 451 27.97 -6.14 -12.02
N PRO A 452 27.18 -6.97 -12.74
CA PRO A 452 27.04 -6.82 -14.20
C PRO A 452 26.48 -5.47 -14.62
N VAL A 453 25.54 -4.90 -13.83
CA VAL A 453 24.93 -3.59 -14.09
C VAL A 453 25.95 -2.49 -13.85
N VAL A 454 26.66 -2.54 -12.71
CA VAL A 454 27.70 -1.56 -12.37
C VAL A 454 28.80 -1.54 -13.43
N ARG A 455 29.27 -2.72 -13.87
CA ARG A 455 30.26 -2.84 -14.95
C ARG A 455 29.77 -2.20 -16.25
N LYS A 456 28.56 -2.53 -16.69
CA LYS A 456 27.99 -1.98 -17.92
C LYS A 456 27.92 -0.44 -17.86
N ILE A 457 27.37 0.10 -16.77
CA ILE A 457 27.25 1.55 -16.58
C ILE A 457 28.64 2.23 -16.52
N SER A 458 29.62 1.61 -15.85
CA SER A 458 30.98 2.17 -15.77
C SER A 458 31.64 2.33 -17.15
N ILE A 459 31.38 1.40 -18.07
CA ILE A 459 31.85 1.47 -19.45
C ILE A 459 31.08 2.54 -20.24
N GLU A 460 29.75 2.53 -20.15
CA GLU A 460 28.88 3.47 -20.89
C GLU A 460 29.13 4.94 -20.49
N LEU A 461 29.35 5.20 -19.21
CA LEU A 461 29.56 6.55 -18.67
C LEU A 461 31.04 6.92 -18.52
N ASN A 462 31.96 6.04 -18.93
CA ASN A 462 33.42 6.23 -18.84
C ASN A 462 33.92 6.58 -17.41
N TYR A 463 33.35 5.95 -16.38
CA TYR A 463 33.78 6.11 -15.00
C TYR A 463 34.85 5.08 -14.64
N SER A 464 36.05 5.55 -14.30
CA SER A 464 37.17 4.70 -13.86
C SER A 464 36.98 4.17 -12.43
N ASP A 465 36.40 4.99 -11.54
CA ASP A 465 36.07 4.61 -10.16
C ASP A 465 34.61 4.14 -10.06
N ARG A 466 34.42 2.82 -9.93
CA ARG A 466 33.10 2.21 -9.76
C ARG A 466 32.43 2.57 -8.43
N ALA A 467 33.20 2.96 -7.41
CA ALA A 467 32.65 3.35 -6.11
C ALA A 467 31.77 4.60 -6.22
N VAL A 468 31.96 5.44 -7.24
CA VAL A 468 31.07 6.59 -7.49
C VAL A 468 29.66 6.13 -7.87
N LEU A 469 29.53 5.02 -8.60
CA LEU A 469 28.25 4.50 -9.11
C LEU A 469 27.44 3.73 -8.06
N THR A 470 28.08 3.28 -6.98
CA THR A 470 27.45 2.44 -5.96
C THR A 470 27.17 3.18 -4.65
N ARG A 471 27.57 4.45 -4.54
CA ARG A 471 27.24 5.31 -3.38
C ARG A 471 25.73 5.56 -3.32
N SER A 472 25.21 5.68 -2.10
CA SER A 472 23.84 6.14 -1.89
C SER A 472 23.74 7.66 -2.06
N ASP A 473 22.56 8.15 -2.40
CA ASP A 473 22.29 9.59 -2.42
C ASP A 473 22.57 10.23 -1.06
N LEU A 474 22.32 9.50 0.03
CA LEU A 474 22.67 9.94 1.37
C LEU A 474 24.18 10.17 1.53
N ASN A 475 25.01 9.28 0.96
CA ASN A 475 26.46 9.47 0.93
C ASN A 475 26.86 10.67 0.06
N VAL A 476 26.25 10.84 -1.11
CA VAL A 476 26.50 12.00 -2.01
C VAL A 476 26.22 13.30 -1.28
N LEU A 477 25.05 13.43 -0.64
CA LEU A 477 24.68 14.61 0.14
C LEU A 477 25.65 14.82 1.31
N SER A 478 25.99 13.76 2.06
CA SER A 478 26.95 13.88 3.19
C SER A 478 28.33 14.39 2.75
N ASN A 479 28.81 13.98 1.58
CA ASN A 479 30.10 14.38 1.04
C ASN A 479 30.09 15.82 0.47
N GLN A 480 29.02 16.22 -0.21
CA GLN A 480 28.84 17.60 -0.68
C GLN A 480 28.95 18.60 0.47
N ILE A 481 28.42 18.22 1.64
CA ILE A 481 28.46 19.03 2.86
C ILE A 481 29.89 19.05 3.46
N MET A 482 30.64 17.94 3.38
CA MET A 482 32.02 17.89 3.89
C MET A 482 33.03 18.64 3.02
N VAL A 483 32.82 18.71 1.70
CA VAL A 483 33.71 19.41 0.75
C VAL A 483 33.56 20.92 0.87
N ASN A 484 32.35 21.43 1.11
CA ASN A 484 32.07 22.87 1.23
C ASN A 484 32.31 23.46 2.63
N LYS A 485 33.20 22.87 3.44
CA LYS A 485 33.48 23.33 4.83
C LYS A 485 33.98 24.79 4.96
N SER A 486 34.33 25.46 3.86
CA SER A 486 34.70 26.89 3.85
C SER A 486 33.52 27.85 3.70
N GLU A 487 32.34 27.41 3.22
CA GLU A 487 31.15 28.25 3.07
C GLU A 487 29.87 27.48 3.45
N GLN A 488 29.09 28.07 4.36
CA GLN A 488 27.99 27.40 5.05
C GLN A 488 26.83 26.97 4.13
N HIS A 489 26.69 25.64 4.04
CA HIS A 489 25.46 24.85 3.94
C HIS A 489 24.75 24.77 2.59
N TYR A 490 24.61 23.52 2.12
CA TYR A 490 23.86 23.11 0.92
C TYR A 490 22.83 22.00 1.23
N VAL A 491 23.01 21.28 2.34
CA VAL A 491 22.05 20.37 2.98
C VAL A 491 22.40 20.36 4.47
N LEU A 492 21.43 20.32 5.38
CA LEU A 492 21.73 20.19 6.80
C LEU A 492 22.17 18.77 7.10
N ASN A 493 23.45 18.58 7.46
CA ASN A 493 23.96 17.33 8.05
C ASN A 493 24.09 17.50 9.55
N ILE A 494 23.51 16.59 10.32
CA ILE A 494 23.86 16.42 11.73
C ILE A 494 24.37 14.99 11.92
N GLU A 495 25.65 14.86 12.26
CA GLU A 495 26.28 13.61 12.70
C GLU A 495 26.18 13.50 14.23
N TRP A 496 25.73 12.36 14.73
CA TRP A 496 25.90 11.98 16.14
C TRP A 496 27.21 11.19 16.33
N PRO A 497 28.05 11.49 17.34
CA PRO A 497 29.17 10.66 17.71
C PRO A 497 28.69 9.33 18.28
N HIS A 498 29.53 8.31 18.17
CA HIS A 498 29.34 7.05 18.89
C HIS A 498 29.30 7.34 20.40
N GLN A 499 28.34 6.73 21.11
CA GLN A 499 28.32 6.72 22.58
C GLN A 499 29.57 6.05 23.13
#